data_AF-A0A7C3CYF9-F1
#
_entry.id   AF-A0A7C3CYF9-F1
#
_cell.length_a   1.000
_cell.length_b   1.000
_cell.length_c   1.000
_cell.angle_alpha   90.00
_cell.angle_beta   90.00
_cell.angle_gamma   90.00
#
_symmetry.space_group_name_H-M   'P 1'
#
loop_
_entity.id
_entity.type
_entity.pdbx_description
1 polymer ?
#
loop_
_entity_poly.entity_id
_entity_poly.type
_entity_poly.pdbx_seq_one_letter_code
_entity_poly.pdbx_strand_id
1 'polypeptide(L)' 'MITAMILLLLALGAYLVAVIEAWAMTGRFQLGAPLLAGIALLGRESIVPRKPDRVFFELAPVLLLISA' A
#
# COMPACT_ATOMS: atom_id res chain seq x y z
N MET A 1 -21.22 9.25 2.25
CA MET A 1 -21.40 7.92 2.88
C MET A 1 -20.99 6.78 1.95
N ILE A 2 -21.51 6.71 0.72
CA ILE A 2 -21.16 5.66 -0.25
C ILE A 2 -19.67 5.68 -0.63
N THR A 3 -19.08 6.86 -0.87
CA THR A 3 -17.65 6.99 -1.22
C THR A 3 -16.73 6.39 -0.15
N ALA A 4 -17.00 6.67 1.13
CA ALA A 4 -16.21 6.12 2.24
C ALA A 4 -16.34 4.59 2.30
N MET A 5 -17.55 4.06 2.05
CA MET A 5 -17.78 2.62 1.99
C MET A 5 -17.01 1.96 0.85
N ILE A 6 -16.98 2.58 -0.33
CA ILE A 6 -16.20 2.08 -1.48
C ILE A 6 -14.70 2.07 -1.15
N LEU A 7 -14.18 3.13 -0.54
CA LEU A 7 -12.77 3.20 -0.13
C LEU A 7 -12.42 2.12 0.91
N LEU A 8 -13.31 1.87 1.87
CA LEU A 8 -13.12 0.80 2.85
C LEU A 8 -13.12 -0.58 2.19
N LEU A 9 -14.02 -0.84 1.24
CA LEU A 9 -14.06 -2.11 0.50
C LEU A 9 -12.81 -2.30 -0.37
N LEU A 10 -12.33 -1.24 -1.01
CA LEU A 10 -11.09 -1.26 -1.78
C LEU A 10 -9.89 -1.59 -0.88
N ALA A 11 -9.78 -0.91 0.26
CA ALA A 11 -8.72 -1.17 1.24
C ALA A 11 -8.78 -2.60 1.80
N LEU A 12 -9.99 -3.11 2.06
CA LEU A 12 -10.20 -4.49 2.49
C LEU A 12 -9.77 -5.49 1.42
N GLY A 13 -10.12 -5.25 0.15
CA GLY A 13 -9.69 -6.08 -0.97
C GLY A 13 -8.17 -6.14 -1.09
N ALA A 14 -7.50 -4.99 -1.10
CA ALA A 14 -6.04 -4.91 -1.13
C ALA A 14 -5.39 -5.63 0.06
N TYR A 15 -5.98 -5.50 1.26
CA TYR A 15 -5.51 -6.19 2.46
C TYR A 15 -5.60 -7.72 2.33
N LEU A 16 -6.73 -8.24 1.85
CA LEU A 16 -6.92 -9.68 1.65
C LEU A 16 -5.94 -10.24 0.62
N VAL A 17 -5.68 -9.51 -0.47
CA VAL A 17 -4.67 -9.88 -1.46
C VAL A 17 -3.29 -9.99 -0.80
N ALA A 18 -2.89 -9.01 0.01
CA ALA A 18 -1.59 -9.03 0.70
C ALA A 18 -1.46 -10.20 1.70
N VAL A 19 -2.55 -10.56 2.40
CA VAL A 19 -2.57 -11.75 3.27
C VAL A 19 -2.36 -13.03 2.46
N ILE A 20 -3.08 -13.17 1.33
CA ILE A 20 -3.00 -14.35 0.47
C ILE A 20 -1.61 -14.47 -0.15
N GLU A 21 -1.04 -13.37 -0.62
CA GLU A 21 0.32 -13.33 -1.18
C GLU A 21 1.37 -13.75 -0.13
N ALA A 22 1.32 -13.18 1.07
CA ALA A 22 2.22 -13.54 2.15
C ALA A 22 2.08 -15.03 2.53
N TRP A 23 0.84 -15.54 2.58
CA TRP A 23 0.59 -16.95 2.83
C TRP A 23 1.16 -17.85 1.73
N ALA A 24 0.92 -17.51 0.45
CA ALA A 24 1.40 -18.27 -0.69
C ALA A 24 2.94 -18.33 -0.75
N MET A 25 3.63 -17.25 -0.37
CA MET A 25 5.09 -17.16 -0.42
C MET A 25 5.78 -17.83 0.79
N THR A 26 5.16 -17.82 1.96
CA THR A 26 5.77 -18.31 3.21
C THR A 26 5.23 -19.67 3.68
N GLY A 27 4.08 -20.10 3.15
CA GLY A 27 3.32 -21.27 3.62
C GLY A 27 2.64 -21.07 4.98
N ARG A 28 2.75 -19.89 5.59
CA ARG A 28 2.20 -19.59 6.94
C ARG A 28 1.08 -18.57 6.83
N PHE A 29 -0.08 -18.90 7.39
CA PHE A 29 -1.20 -17.98 7.42
C PHE A 29 -1.01 -16.93 8.53
N GLN A 30 -0.83 -15.67 8.16
CA GLN A 30 -0.55 -14.57 9.10
C GLN A 30 -1.38 -13.34 8.79
N LEU A 31 -2.52 -13.20 9.46
CA LEU A 31 -3.40 -12.04 9.28
C LEU A 31 -2.74 -10.72 9.65
N GLY A 32 -1.93 -10.67 10.70
CA GLY A 32 -1.32 -9.43 11.19
C GLY A 32 -0.11 -8.96 10.38
N ALA A 33 0.45 -9.79 9.49
CA ALA A 33 1.69 -9.47 8.79
C ALA A 33 1.57 -8.25 7.86
N PRO A 34 0.52 -8.12 7.01
CA PRO A 34 0.37 -6.93 6.17
C PRO A 34 0.17 -5.64 6.96
N LEU A 35 -0.56 -5.71 8.09
CA LEU A 35 -0.78 -4.55 8.96
C LEU A 35 0.53 -4.05 9.58
N LEU A 36 1.32 -4.96 10.17
CA LEU A 36 2.61 -4.62 10.78
C LEU A 36 3.60 -4.10 9.73
N ALA A 37 3.63 -4.69 8.54
CA ALA A 37 4.46 -4.21 7.43
C ALA A 37 4.06 -2.79 7.00
N GLY A 38 2.75 -2.51 6.88
CA GLY A 38 2.25 -1.16 6.56
C GLY A 38 2.61 -0.12 7.61
N ILE A 39 2.47 -0.45 8.90
CA ILE A 39 2.90 0.43 9.99
C ILE A 39 4.41 0.69 9.94
N ALA A 40 5.20 -0.34 9.65
CA ALA A 40 6.65 -0.21 9.54
C ALA A 40 7.07 0.75 8.41
N LEU A 41 6.27 0.91 7.34
CA LEU A 41 6.55 1.88 6.28
C LEU A 41 6.46 3.32 6.76
N LEU A 42 5.59 3.63 7.73
CA LEU A 42 5.45 4.99 8.27
C LEU A 42 6.71 5.46 9.02
N GLY A 43 7.50 4.52 9.55
CA GLY A 43 8.76 4.80 10.24
C GLY A 43 9.99 4.77 9.34
N ARG A 44 9.85 4.45 8.04
CA ARG A 44 10.99 4.41 7.11
C ARG A 44 11.29 5.80 6.56
N GLU A 45 12.58 6.08 6.39
CA GLU A 45 13.03 7.30 5.73
C GLU A 45 12.58 7.31 4.27
N SER A 46 11.98 8.43 3.85
CA SER A 46 11.59 8.65 2.46
C SER A 46 12.79 9.14 1.65
N ILE A 47 13.21 8.37 0.66
CA ILE A 47 14.31 8.72 -0.23
C ILE A 47 13.73 9.50 -1.41
N VAL A 48 14.10 10.77 -1.54
CA VAL A 48 13.59 11.68 -2.57
C VAL A 48 14.75 12.18 -3.45
N PRO A 49 14.59 12.20 -4.79
CA PRO A 49 15.62 12.72 -5.69
C PRO A 49 15.83 14.24 -5.51
N ARG A 50 17.09 14.69 -5.66
CA ARG A 50 17.47 16.09 -5.40
C ARG A 50 16.93 17.10 -6.43
N LYS A 51 16.86 16.77 -7.74
CA LYS A 51 16.26 17.50 -8.90
C LYS A 51 16.69 16.80 -10.21
N PRO A 52 15.98 16.93 -11.36
CA PRO A 52 14.74 17.69 -11.60
C PRO A 52 13.43 16.90 -11.36
N ASP A 53 13.47 15.57 -11.30
CA ASP A 53 12.27 14.71 -11.36
C ASP A 53 11.50 14.55 -10.04
N ARG A 54 11.77 15.41 -9.06
CA ARG A 54 11.19 15.31 -7.71
C ARG A 54 9.66 15.31 -7.73
N VAL A 55 9.06 16.17 -8.54
CA VAL A 55 7.59 16.30 -8.64
C VAL A 55 6.97 15.03 -9.18
N PHE A 56 7.52 14.47 -10.26
CA PHE A 56 7.01 13.23 -10.84
C PHE A 56 7.19 12.04 -9.90
N PHE A 57 8.32 11.98 -9.19
CA PHE A 57 8.59 10.91 -8.22
C PHE A 57 7.58 10.92 -7.06
N GLU A 58 7.29 12.09 -6.50
CA GLU A 58 6.35 12.23 -5.37
C GLU A 58 4.89 11.97 -5.79
N LEU A 59 4.51 12.37 -7.02
CA LEU A 59 3.13 12.22 -7.51
C LEU A 59 2.84 10.84 -8.12
N ALA A 60 3.85 10.13 -8.62
CA ALA A 60 3.66 8.86 -9.33
C ALA A 60 2.83 7.82 -8.54
N PRO A 61 3.05 7.57 -7.24
CA PRO A 61 2.25 6.61 -6.49
C PRO A 61 0.76 7.00 -6.40
N VAL A 62 0.48 8.30 -6.23
CA VAL A 62 -0.89 8.81 -6.14
C VAL A 62 -1.58 8.74 -7.50
N LEU A 63 -0.87 9.12 -8.58
CA LEU A 63 -1.39 9.02 -9.94
C LEU A 63 -1.67 7.56 -10.31
N LEU A 64 -0.78 6.64 -9.94
CA LEU A 64 -0.98 5.20 -10.14
C LEU A 64 -2.21 4.70 -9.38
N LEU A 65 -2.38 5.11 -8.12
CA LEU A 65 -3.55 4.74 -7.31
C LEU A 65 -4.87 5.26 -7.89
N ILE A 66 -4.89 6.48 -8.45
CA ILE A 66 -6.08 7.07 -9.08
C ILE A 66 -6.39 6.40 -10.43
N SER A 67 -5.38 5.91 -11.14
CA SER A 67 -5.55 5.31 -12.47
C SER A 67 -6.01 3.84 -12.44
N ALA A 68 -5.85 3.16 -11.31
CA ALA A 68 -6.23 1.76 -11.12
C ALA A 68 -7.74 1.60 -10.92
#